data_AF-K2A882-F1
#
_entry.id   AF-K2A882-F1
#
_cell.length_a   1.000
_cell.length_b   1.000
_cell.length_c   1.000
_cell.angle_alpha   90.00
_cell.angle_beta   90.00
_cell.angle_gamma   90.00
#
_symmetry.space_group_name_H-M   'P 1'
#
loop_
_entity.id
_entity.type
_entity.pdbx_description
1 polymer ?
#
loop_
_entity_poly.entity_id
_entity_poly.type
_entity_poly.pdbx_seq_one_letter_code
_entity_poly.pdbx_strand_id
1 'polypeptide(L)' 'GYHWVEVRGEDGHVIMAFTLMVHGRSSYVEGALMDVEFLDEQRRADVRGRVFSQADVLRNLGRVA' A
#
# COMPACT_ATOMS: atom_id res chain seq x y z
N GLY A 1 7.18 12.36 2.68
CA GLY A 1 7.00 12.54 1.22
C GLY A 1 5.73 13.33 0.98
N TYR A 2 5.70 14.16 -0.07
CA TYR A 2 4.50 14.87 -0.50
C TYR A 2 4.37 14.65 -2.00
N HIS A 3 3.23 14.11 -2.43
CA HIS A 3 2.91 13.88 -3.83
C HIS A 3 1.50 14.39 -4.08
N TRP A 4 1.31 15.05 -5.22
CA TRP A 4 -0.01 15.46 -5.67
C TRP A 4 -0.12 15.17 -7.16
N VAL A 5 -1.32 14.81 -7.58
CA VAL A 5 -1.66 14.54 -8.98
C VAL A 5 -2.98 15.26 -9.26
N GLU A 6 -2.97 16.10 -10.29
CA GLU A 6 -4.18 16.75 -10.80
C GLU A 6 -4.53 16.17 -12.17
N VAL A 7 -5.81 15.86 -12.35
CA VAL A 7 -6.39 15.54 -13.65
C VAL A 7 -7.15 16.77 -14.11
N ARG A 8 -6.77 17.32 -15.27
CA ARG A 8 -7.37 18.53 -15.84
C ARG A 8 -8.13 18.20 -17.11
N GLY A 9 -9.24 18.91 -17.34
CA GLY A 9 -9.98 18.88 -18.60
C GLY A 9 -9.24 19.62 -19.71
N GLU A 10 -9.75 19.52 -20.93
CA GLU A 10 -9.16 20.21 -22.10
C GLU A 10 -9.20 21.74 -21.96
N ASP A 11 -10.16 22.28 -21.20
CA ASP A 11 -10.30 23.69 -20.87
C ASP A 11 -9.45 24.12 -19.64
N GLY A 12 -8.67 23.19 -19.08
CA GLY A 12 -7.70 23.44 -18.03
C GLY A 12 -8.25 23.43 -16.59
N HIS A 13 -9.56 23.23 -16.37
CA HIS A 13 -10.09 23.10 -15.02
C HIS A 13 -9.69 21.75 -14.40
N VAL A 14 -9.46 21.74 -13.08
CA VAL A 14 -9.14 20.50 -12.35
C VAL A 14 -10.43 19.71 -12.17
N ILE A 15 -10.48 18.51 -12.77
CA ILE A 15 -11.59 17.57 -12.65
C ILE A 15 -11.39 16.67 -11.43
N MET A 16 -10.13 16.37 -11.10
CA MET A 16 -9.78 15.48 -10.00
C MET A 16 -8.43 15.84 -9.41
N ALA A 17 -8.29 15.70 -8.10
CA ALA A 17 -7.02 15.87 -7.40
C ALA A 17 -6.81 14.74 -6.41
N PHE A 18 -5.60 14.18 -6.42
CA PHE A 18 -5.12 13.21 -5.45
C PHE A 18 -3.93 13.81 -4.71
N THR A 19 -3.91 13.66 -3.40
CA THR A 19 -2.78 14.11 -2.58
C THR A 19 -2.37 13.01 -1.62
N LEU A 20 -1.07 12.75 -1.52
CA LEU A 20 -0.46 11.86 -0.54
C LEU A 20 0.51 12.66 0.31
N MET A 21 0.27 12.67 1.62
CA MET A 21 1.16 13.26 2.61
C MET A 21 1.68 12.16 3.53
N VAL A 22 2.98 11.94 3.52
CA VAL A 22 3.67 10.99 4.41
C VAL A 22 4.59 11.77 5.33
N HIS A 23 4.23 11.81 6.61
CA HIS A 23 5.03 12.47 7.64
C HIS A 23 5.97 11.45 8.31
N GLY A 24 7.27 11.74 8.29
CA GLY A 24 8.26 10.88 8.93
C GLY A 24 8.31 9.48 8.34
N ARG A 25 8.37 8.47 9.22
CA ARG A 25 8.57 7.05 8.85
C ARG A 25 7.45 6.10 9.29
N SER A 26 6.43 6.59 10.00
CA SER A 26 5.41 5.73 10.62
C SER A 26 4.73 4.80 9.62
N SER A 27 4.32 5.31 8.46
CA SER A 27 3.67 4.50 7.43
C SER A 27 4.52 3.33 6.91
N TYR A 28 5.85 3.50 6.86
CA TYR A 28 6.75 2.41 6.47
C TYR A 28 6.93 1.39 7.58
N VAL A 29 6.97 1.85 8.84
CA VAL A 29 7.06 0.97 10.02
C VAL A 29 5.78 0.15 10.14
N GLU A 30 4.61 0.78 10.02
CA GLU A 30 3.32 0.10 10.05
C GLU A 30 3.20 -0.92 8.91
N GLY A 31 3.60 -0.55 7.69
CA GLY A 31 3.65 -1.47 6.55
C GLY A 31 4.54 -2.69 6.82
N ALA A 32 5.74 -2.48 7.36
CA ALA A 32 6.65 -3.58 7.67
C ALA A 32 6.11 -4.52 8.77
N LEU A 33 5.39 -3.99 9.78
CA LEU A 33 4.74 -4.83 10.79
C LEU A 33 3.63 -5.69 10.18
N MET A 34 2.82 -5.11 9.28
CA MET A 34 1.81 -5.86 8.52
C MET A 34 2.45 -6.99 7.69
N ASP A 35 3.60 -6.73 7.07
CA ASP A 35 4.32 -7.74 6.29
C ASP A 35 4.79 -8.91 7.16
N VAL A 36 5.28 -8.62 8.38
CA VAL A 36 5.72 -9.65 9.34
C VAL A 36 4.54 -10.51 9.81
N GLU A 37 3.40 -9.89 10.13
CA GLU A 37 2.19 -10.60 10.52
C GLU A 37 1.72 -11.53 9.40
N PHE A 38 1.64 -11.02 8.17
CA PHE A 38 1.29 -11.81 7.00
C PHE A 38 2.26 -12.98 6.77
N LEU A 39 3.57 -12.75 6.85
CA LEU A 39 4.57 -13.81 6.65
C LEU A 39 4.49 -14.89 7.73
N ASP A 40 4.19 -14.54 8.98
CA ASP A 40 3.99 -15.53 10.03
C ASP A 40 2.73 -16.38 9.78
N GLU A 41 1.65 -15.80 9.24
CA GLU A 41 0.48 -16.58 8.81
C GLU A 41 0.82 -17.55 7.69
N GLN A 42 1.53 -17.11 6.65
CA GLN A 42 1.96 -17.98 5.55
C GLN A 42 2.85 -19.11 6.04
N ARG A 43 3.76 -18.82 6.99
CA ARG A 43 4.62 -19.82 7.63
C ARG A 43 3.81 -20.85 8.42
N ARG A 44 2.80 -20.42 9.19
CA ARG A 44 1.91 -21.32 9.95
C ARG A 44 1.06 -22.20 9.03
N ALA A 45 0.75 -21.72 7.84
CA ALA A 45 0.10 -22.49 6.77
C ALA A 45 1.06 -23.39 5.96
N ASP A 46 2.32 -23.51 6.38
CA ASP A 46 3.40 -24.27 5.73
C ASP A 46 3.68 -23.86 4.27
N VAL A 47 3.40 -22.61 3.91
CA VAL A 47 3.77 -22.07 2.60
C VAL A 47 5.27 -21.74 2.60
N ARG A 48 6.04 -22.36 1.71
CA ARG A 48 7.51 -22.22 1.64
C ARG A 48 8.00 -21.87 0.23
N GLY A 49 9.17 -21.24 0.17
CA GLY A 49 9.88 -20.92 -1.09
C GLY A 49 9.17 -19.89 -1.96
N ARG A 50 8.11 -19.25 -1.46
CA ARG A 50 7.33 -18.25 -2.18
C ARG A 50 7.77 -16.84 -1.77
N VAL A 51 7.88 -15.97 -2.76
CA VAL A 51 8.12 -14.52 -2.57
C VAL A 51 6.78 -13.81 -2.65
N PHE A 52 6.57 -12.85 -1.76
CA PHE A 52 5.35 -12.07 -1.66
C PHE A 52 5.63 -10.59 -1.88
N SER A 53 4.64 -9.89 -2.41
CA SER A 53 4.64 -8.45 -2.63
C SER A 53 3.72 -7.75 -1.63
N GLN A 54 3.81 -6.42 -1.55
CA GLN A 54 2.87 -5.63 -0.73
C GLN A 54 1.42 -5.81 -1.17
N ALA A 55 1.17 -6.05 -2.46
CA ALA A 55 -0.18 -6.29 -2.94
C ALA A 55 -0.78 -7.60 -2.37
N ASP A 56 0.05 -8.62 -2.14
CA ASP A 56 -0.41 -9.87 -1.52
C ASP A 56 -0.82 -9.65 -0.06
N VAL A 57 -0.01 -8.87 0.68
CA VAL A 57 -0.30 -8.48 2.07
C VAL A 57 -1.61 -7.69 2.14
N LEU A 58 -1.77 -6.67 1.28
CA LEU A 58 -2.96 -5.82 1.32
C LEU A 58 -4.24 -6.57 0.91
N ARG A 59 -4.16 -7.52 -0.04
CA ARG A 59 -5.30 -8.37 -0.42
C ARG A 59 -5.71 -9.31 0.71
N ASN A 60 -4.74 -9.92 1.39
CA ASN A 60 -5.01 -10.81 2.53
C ASN A 60 -5.76 -10.08 3.66
N LEU A 61 -5.39 -8.82 3.93
CA LEU A 61 -6.04 -8.00 4.95
C LEU A 61 -7.38 -7.39 4.51
N GLY A 62 -7.87 -7.70 3.30
CA GLY A 62 -9.11 -7.14 2.76
C GLY A 62 -9.05 -5.63 2.50
N ARG A 63 -7.84 -5.07 2.32
CA ARG A 63 -7.60 -3.62 2.15
C ARG A 63 -7.47 -3.18 0.69
N VAL A 64 -7.61 -4.11 -0.25
CA VAL A 64 -7.71 -3.84 -1.68
C VAL A 64 -8.85 -4.69 -2.24
N ALA A 65 -9.74 -4.06 -3.01
CA ALA A 65 -10.77 -4.74 -3.79
C ALA A 65 -10.17 -5.49 -5.00
#